data_AF-A0A7C1UEH0-F1
#
_entry.id   AF-A0A7C1UEH0-F1
#
_cell.length_a   1.000
_cell.length_b   1.000
_cell.length_c   1.000
_cell.angle_alpha   90.00
_cell.angle_beta   90.00
_cell.angle_gamma   90.00
#
_symmetry.space_group_name_H-M   'P 1'
#
loop_
_entity.id
_entity.type
_entity.pdbx_description
1 polymer ?
#
loop_
_entity_poly.entity_id
_entity_poly.type
_entity_poly.pdbx_seq_one_letter_code
_entity_poly.pdbx_strand_id
1 'polypeptide(L)'
;MPLTFPAHQSFVIGLKMKWPRGVDATALCIGAAMPDLAYPLGDWLNRQSHAFIGVVVWAIPVTLVAAALVRWRAGAGIFAHVPDLGPLRLRSYQVLSLRRPPLLVTLVSAVVGAGSHVVIDAFTHRSRWGAQWLGLDRVVGTVPIRGEFTWARVLQYLGHTVGSVAFV
;
A
#
# COMPACT_ATOMS: atom_id res chain seq x y z
N MET A 1 -7.56 0.27 11.75
CA MET A 1 -7.51 1.49 10.89
C MET A 1 -8.65 1.38 9.89
N PRO A 2 -9.30 2.47 9.43
CA PRO A 2 -10.19 2.36 8.26
C PRO A 2 -9.39 1.78 7.09
N LEU A 3 -10.08 1.19 6.12
CA LEU A 3 -9.50 0.48 4.99
C LEU A 3 -8.77 1.46 4.04
N THR A 4 -7.62 2.01 4.46
CA THR A 4 -6.87 3.08 3.78
C THR A 4 -5.97 2.50 2.68
N PHE A 5 -6.62 1.94 1.67
CA PHE A 5 -5.96 1.31 0.54
C PHE A 5 -5.14 2.23 -0.39
N PRO A 6 -5.11 3.59 -0.32
CA PRO A 6 -4.18 4.39 -1.15
C PRO A 6 -3.05 5.14 -0.39
N ALA A 7 -2.90 5.00 0.92
CA ALA A 7 -1.95 5.83 1.68
C ALA A 7 -0.47 5.52 1.37
N HIS A 8 -0.11 4.24 1.35
CA HIS A 8 1.30 3.81 1.32
C HIS A 8 1.89 3.75 -0.10
N GLN A 9 1.05 3.72 -1.15
CA GLN A 9 1.51 3.67 -2.54
C GLN A 9 2.27 4.93 -2.97
N SER A 10 2.02 6.06 -2.31
CA SER A 10 2.63 7.34 -2.66
C SER A 10 4.14 7.31 -2.48
N PHE A 11 4.64 6.53 -1.52
CA PHE A 11 6.07 6.37 -1.26
C PHE A 11 6.80 5.61 -2.37
N VAL A 12 6.09 4.70 -3.06
CA VAL A 12 6.69 3.82 -4.07
C VAL A 12 6.47 4.29 -5.52
N ILE A 13 5.61 5.29 -5.74
CA ILE A 13 5.32 5.80 -7.10
C ILE A 13 6.56 6.31 -7.82
N GLY A 14 7.50 6.93 -7.09
CA GLY A 14 8.76 7.44 -7.63
C GLY A 14 9.62 6.34 -8.26
N LEU A 15 9.55 5.10 -7.76
CA LEU A 15 10.26 3.96 -8.34
C LEU A 15 9.77 3.66 -9.76
N LYS A 16 8.45 3.74 -9.98
CA LYS A 16 7.87 3.53 -11.30
C LYS A 16 8.23 4.66 -12.26
N MET A 17 8.24 5.91 -11.79
CA MET A 17 8.64 7.05 -12.60
C MET A 17 10.11 6.95 -13.03
N LYS A 18 11.00 6.53 -12.11
CA LYS A 18 12.43 6.36 -12.37
C LYS A 18 12.73 5.17 -13.28
N TRP A 19 12.02 4.05 -13.11
CA TRP A 19 12.26 2.81 -13.85
C TRP A 19 10.97 2.28 -14.51
N PRO A 20 10.45 2.96 -15.55
CA PRO A 20 9.14 2.66 -16.13
C PRO A 20 9.04 1.27 -16.78
N ARG A 21 10.17 0.67 -17.18
CA ARG A 21 10.23 -0.70 -17.72
C ARG A 21 10.70 -1.74 -16.70
N GLY A 22 11.44 -1.31 -15.67
CA GLY A 22 12.01 -2.19 -14.64
C GLY A 22 11.10 -2.43 -13.44
N VAL A 23 10.00 -1.70 -13.32
CA VAL A 23 9.07 -1.78 -12.19
C VAL A 23 7.66 -2.11 -12.67
N ASP A 24 7.06 -3.11 -12.04
CA ASP A 24 5.67 -3.49 -12.23
C ASP A 24 4.79 -2.69 -11.27
N ALA A 25 4.23 -1.58 -11.75
CA ALA A 25 3.42 -0.66 -10.95
C ALA A 25 2.20 -1.33 -10.32
N THR A 26 1.57 -2.29 -11.00
CA THR A 26 0.40 -2.99 -10.46
C THR A 26 0.79 -3.80 -9.23
N ALA A 27 1.85 -4.60 -9.32
CA ALA A 27 2.33 -5.39 -8.18
C ALA A 27 2.90 -4.50 -7.06
N LEU A 28 3.59 -3.41 -7.41
CA LEU A 28 4.13 -2.46 -6.45
C LEU A 28 3.02 -1.79 -5.62
N CYS A 29 2.00 -1.23 -6.29
CA CYS A 29 0.90 -0.53 -5.64
C CYS A 29 -0.01 -1.47 -4.85
N ILE A 30 -0.30 -2.66 -5.38
CA ILE A 30 -1.08 -3.68 -4.66
C ILE A 30 -0.27 -4.14 -3.44
N GLY A 31 1.01 -4.49 -3.62
CA GLY A 31 1.86 -4.97 -2.53
C GLY A 31 1.97 -4.01 -1.37
N ALA A 32 2.06 -2.70 -1.66
CA ALA A 32 2.06 -1.65 -0.64
C ALA A 32 0.76 -1.55 0.18
N ALA A 33 -0.31 -2.27 -0.17
CA ALA A 33 -1.55 -2.32 0.60
C ALA A 33 -1.88 -3.71 1.17
N MET A 34 -1.20 -4.77 0.73
CA MET A 34 -1.57 -6.14 1.10
C MET A 34 -1.36 -6.52 2.58
N PRO A 35 -0.40 -5.97 3.34
CA PRO A 35 -0.31 -6.25 4.78
C PRO A 35 -1.61 -5.91 5.53
N ASP A 36 -2.27 -4.81 5.16
CA ASP A 36 -3.51 -4.34 5.79
C ASP A 36 -4.76 -5.12 5.37
N LEU A 37 -4.70 -5.93 4.30
CA LEU A 37 -5.82 -6.79 3.91
C LEU A 37 -6.19 -7.80 5.01
N ALA A 38 -5.27 -8.08 5.94
CA ALA A 38 -5.53 -8.94 7.09
C ALA A 38 -6.35 -8.26 8.20
N TYR A 39 -6.51 -6.93 8.18
CA TYR A 39 -7.29 -6.18 9.16
C TYR A 39 -8.72 -6.72 9.41
N PRO A 40 -9.57 -6.94 8.37
CA PRO A 40 -10.91 -7.49 8.56
C PRO A 40 -10.93 -8.95 9.05
N LEU A 41 -9.79 -9.65 9.01
CA LEU A 41 -9.67 -11.05 9.41
C LEU A 41 -9.25 -11.23 10.88
N GLY A 42 -9.09 -10.13 11.61
CA GLY A 42 -8.87 -10.10 13.05
C GLY A 42 -7.48 -9.63 13.47
N ASP A 43 -7.39 -9.13 14.71
CA ASP A 43 -6.20 -8.47 15.26
C ASP A 43 -4.94 -9.32 15.26
N TRP A 44 -5.09 -10.64 15.44
CA TRP A 44 -3.95 -11.54 15.40
C TRP A 44 -3.36 -11.61 13.99
N LEU A 45 -4.19 -11.88 12.99
CA LEU A 45 -3.72 -12.01 11.61
C LEU A 45 -3.18 -10.67 11.09
N ASN A 46 -3.83 -9.56 11.46
CA ASN A 46 -3.34 -8.23 11.13
C ASN A 46 -1.95 -7.94 11.73
N ARG A 47 -1.67 -8.42 12.95
CA ARG A 47 -0.32 -8.29 13.52
C ARG A 47 0.69 -9.18 12.80
N GLN A 48 0.29 -10.41 12.45
CA GLN A 48 1.17 -11.36 11.76
C GLN A 48 1.47 -10.93 10.31
N SER A 49 0.53 -10.31 9.61
CA SER A 49 0.71 -9.86 8.22
C SER A 49 1.81 -8.80 8.05
N HIS A 50 2.14 -8.09 9.14
CA HIS A 50 3.21 -7.09 9.20
C HIS A 50 4.55 -7.66 9.69
N ALA A 51 4.58 -8.92 10.13
CA ALA A 51 5.83 -9.61 10.46
C ALA A 51 6.54 -10.05 9.17
N PHE A 52 7.85 -10.32 9.27
CA PHE A 52 8.64 -10.78 8.12
C PHE A 52 8.01 -12.02 7.45
N ILE A 53 7.61 -13.02 8.24
CA ILE A 53 6.96 -14.21 7.70
C ILE A 53 5.63 -13.88 7.04
N GLY A 54 4.84 -12.97 7.63
CA GLY A 54 3.59 -12.48 7.04
C GLY A 54 3.80 -11.80 5.70
N VAL A 55 4.84 -10.99 5.54
CA VAL A 55 5.17 -10.41 4.23
C VAL A 55 5.40 -11.52 3.19
N VAL A 56 6.15 -12.56 3.55
CA VAL A 56 6.51 -13.67 2.66
C VAL A 56 5.33 -14.59 2.32
N VAL A 57 4.52 -14.99 3.30
CA VAL A 57 3.46 -16.01 3.10
C VAL A 57 2.07 -15.41 2.91
N TRP A 58 1.88 -14.15 3.26
CA TRP A 58 0.61 -13.44 3.11
C TRP A 58 0.72 -12.33 2.07
N ALA A 59 1.48 -11.27 2.34
CA ALA A 59 1.43 -10.06 1.51
C ALA A 59 1.87 -10.32 0.07
N ILE A 60 3.00 -11.02 -0.13
CA ILE A 60 3.53 -11.32 -1.46
C ILE A 60 2.58 -12.25 -2.25
N PRO A 61 2.16 -13.43 -1.75
CA PRO A 61 1.25 -14.31 -2.48
C PRO A 61 -0.07 -13.63 -2.85
N VAL A 62 -0.68 -12.91 -1.90
CA VAL A 62 -1.92 -12.16 -2.15
C VAL A 62 -1.68 -11.08 -3.20
N THR A 63 -0.54 -10.39 -3.18
CA THR A 63 -0.18 -9.41 -4.23
C THR A 63 -0.11 -10.04 -5.61
N LEU A 64 0.54 -11.20 -5.74
CA LEU A 64 0.68 -11.88 -7.02
C LEU A 64 -0.68 -12.30 -7.59
N VAL A 65 -1.54 -12.88 -6.74
CA VAL A 65 -2.91 -13.26 -7.11
C VAL A 65 -3.73 -12.03 -7.50
N ALA A 66 -3.73 -10.98 -6.67
CA ALA A 66 -4.47 -9.75 -6.93
C ALA A 66 -3.98 -9.05 -8.21
N ALA A 67 -2.66 -8.99 -8.45
CA ALA A 67 -2.10 -8.42 -9.67
C ALA A 67 -2.50 -9.23 -10.92
N ALA A 68 -2.53 -10.57 -10.82
CA ALA A 68 -3.02 -11.43 -11.90
C ALA A 68 -4.52 -11.19 -12.17
N LEU A 69 -5.35 -11.14 -11.13
CA LEU A 69 -6.79 -10.87 -11.23
C LEU A 69 -7.07 -9.47 -11.81
N VAL A 70 -6.32 -8.45 -11.40
CA VAL A 70 -6.44 -7.09 -11.93
C VAL A 70 -6.16 -7.08 -13.43
N ARG A 71 -5.12 -7.76 -13.89
CA ARG A 71 -4.80 -7.79 -15.34
C ARG A 71 -5.79 -8.63 -16.13
N TRP A 72 -6.12 -9.82 -15.64
CA TRP A 72 -6.96 -10.78 -16.36
C TRP A 72 -8.43 -10.36 -16.39
N ARG A 73 -8.98 -9.93 -15.25
CA ARG A 73 -10.43 -9.70 -15.10
C ARG A 73 -10.80 -8.23 -15.02
N ALA A 74 -10.09 -7.44 -14.20
CA ALA A 74 -10.43 -6.03 -14.03
C ALA A 74 -10.08 -5.20 -15.26
N GLY A 75 -8.87 -5.39 -15.82
CA GLY A 75 -8.40 -4.73 -17.05
C GLY A 75 -9.31 -4.98 -18.25
N ALA A 76 -9.54 -6.24 -18.59
CA ALA A 76 -10.31 -6.61 -19.78
C ALA A 76 -11.83 -6.50 -19.58
N GLY A 77 -12.31 -6.66 -18.34
CA GLY A 77 -13.74 -6.71 -18.03
C GLY A 77 -14.24 -5.42 -17.38
N ILE A 78 -13.80 -5.12 -16.16
CA ILE A 78 -14.37 -4.04 -15.35
C ILE A 78 -14.06 -2.67 -15.96
N PHE A 79 -12.78 -2.38 -16.19
CA PHE A 79 -12.35 -1.05 -16.65
C PHE A 79 -12.89 -0.72 -18.04
N ALA A 80 -13.14 -1.70 -18.91
CA ALA A 80 -13.77 -1.46 -20.20
C ALA A 80 -15.22 -0.92 -20.11
N HIS A 81 -15.93 -1.17 -19.00
CA HIS A 81 -17.37 -0.88 -18.88
C HIS A 81 -17.70 0.22 -17.86
N VAL A 82 -16.72 0.73 -17.12
CA VAL A 82 -16.94 1.86 -16.20
C VAL A 82 -16.76 3.20 -16.93
N PRO A 83 -17.53 4.24 -16.55
CA PRO A 83 -17.32 5.59 -17.05
C PRO A 83 -16.06 6.19 -16.44
N ASP A 84 -15.45 7.15 -17.16
CA ASP A 84 -14.44 8.03 -16.57
C ASP A 84 -15.13 8.97 -15.56
N LEU A 85 -14.49 9.23 -14.42
CA LEU A 85 -14.98 10.10 -13.34
C LEU A 85 -14.13 11.38 -13.28
N GLY A 86 -14.22 12.21 -14.32
CA GLY A 86 -13.45 13.44 -14.44
C GLY A 86 -11.94 13.16 -14.64
N PRO A 87 -11.05 13.61 -13.75
CA PRO A 87 -9.60 13.32 -13.85
C PRO A 87 -9.30 11.83 -13.69
N LEU A 88 -10.17 11.08 -13.01
CA LEU A 88 -10.08 9.63 -12.88
C LEU A 88 -10.55 8.94 -14.17
N ARG A 89 -9.61 8.74 -15.10
CA ARG A 89 -9.85 8.07 -16.37
C ARG A 89 -9.93 6.55 -16.22
N LEU A 90 -10.90 6.07 -15.44
CA LEU A 90 -11.07 4.65 -15.07
C LEU A 90 -11.09 3.72 -16.28
N ARG A 91 -11.67 4.14 -17.40
CA ARG A 91 -11.70 3.34 -18.62
C ARG A 91 -10.32 3.11 -19.21
N SER A 92 -9.41 4.06 -19.03
CA SER A 92 -8.04 3.97 -19.52
C SER A 92 -7.23 2.88 -18.79
N TYR A 93 -7.65 2.44 -17.60
CA TYR A 93 -7.01 1.33 -16.88
C TYR A 93 -7.21 -0.03 -17.53
N GLN A 94 -8.01 -0.14 -18.60
CA GLN A 94 -8.06 -1.35 -19.42
C GLN A 94 -6.69 -1.74 -19.98
N VAL A 95 -5.77 -0.77 -20.15
CA VAL A 95 -4.39 -1.00 -20.60
C VAL A 95 -3.62 -1.98 -19.70
N LEU A 96 -4.03 -2.12 -18.44
CA LEU A 96 -3.44 -3.07 -17.51
C LEU A 96 -3.56 -4.52 -18.01
N SER A 97 -4.61 -4.85 -18.77
CA SER A 97 -4.78 -6.19 -19.38
C SER A 97 -3.74 -6.51 -20.45
N LEU A 98 -3.17 -5.47 -21.08
CA LEU A 98 -2.16 -5.60 -22.14
C LEU A 98 -0.73 -5.74 -21.60
N ARG A 99 -0.52 -5.44 -20.31
CA ARG A 99 0.80 -5.44 -19.69
C ARG A 99 1.13 -6.81 -19.11
N ARG A 100 2.23 -7.41 -19.57
CA ARG A 100 2.77 -8.68 -19.05
C ARG A 100 4.23 -8.51 -18.60
N PRO A 101 4.48 -7.86 -17.44
CA PRO A 101 5.82 -7.77 -16.88
C PRO A 101 6.38 -9.18 -16.59
N PRO A 102 7.71 -9.39 -16.66
CA PRO A 102 8.32 -10.65 -16.28
C PRO A 102 7.97 -11.01 -14.83
N LEU A 103 7.76 -12.31 -14.55
CA LEU A 103 7.36 -12.77 -13.21
C LEU A 103 8.33 -12.30 -12.12
N LEU A 104 9.65 -12.30 -12.40
CA LEU A 104 10.65 -11.80 -11.46
C LEU A 104 10.46 -10.31 -11.16
N VAL A 105 10.13 -9.49 -12.15
CA VAL A 105 9.86 -8.05 -11.96
C VAL A 105 8.59 -7.86 -11.12
N THR A 106 7.55 -8.65 -11.37
CA THR A 106 6.32 -8.66 -10.56
C THR A 106 6.63 -9.06 -9.11
N LEU A 107 7.41 -10.12 -8.91
CA LEU A 107 7.79 -10.61 -7.58
C LEU A 107 8.61 -9.57 -6.81
N VAL A 108 9.66 -9.02 -7.43
CA VAL A 108 10.49 -7.97 -6.81
C VAL A 108 9.65 -6.73 -6.51
N SER A 109 8.75 -6.33 -7.41
CA SER A 109 7.86 -5.19 -7.17
C SER A 109 6.88 -5.46 -6.02
N ALA A 110 6.38 -6.70 -5.88
CA ALA A 110 5.53 -7.09 -4.75
C ALA A 110 6.30 -7.06 -3.43
N VAL A 111 7.53 -7.57 -3.39
CA VAL A 111 8.43 -7.52 -2.22
C VAL A 111 8.69 -6.06 -1.83
N VAL A 112 9.05 -5.20 -2.79
CA VAL A 112 9.32 -3.79 -2.53
C VAL A 112 8.07 -3.06 -2.05
N GLY A 113 6.91 -3.34 -2.65
CA GLY A 113 5.63 -2.77 -2.23
C GLY A 113 5.30 -3.14 -0.79
N ALA A 114 5.22 -4.44 -0.48
CA ALA A 114 4.88 -4.90 0.87
C ALA A 114 5.94 -4.50 1.91
N GLY A 115 7.22 -4.54 1.55
CA GLY A 115 8.31 -4.08 2.40
C GLY A 115 8.21 -2.58 2.71
N SER A 116 7.88 -1.77 1.71
CA SER A 116 7.70 -0.31 1.90
C SER A 116 6.59 0.00 2.91
N HIS A 117 5.47 -0.74 2.88
CA HIS A 117 4.40 -0.61 3.85
C HIS A 117 4.91 -0.83 5.28
N VAL A 118 5.57 -1.98 5.52
CA VAL A 118 6.10 -2.34 6.85
C VAL A 118 7.16 -1.34 7.32
N VAL A 119 8.01 -0.86 6.41
CA VAL A 119 9.03 0.16 6.74
C VAL A 119 8.37 1.47 7.14
N ILE A 120 7.39 1.97 6.39
CA ILE A 120 6.67 3.21 6.73
C ILE A 120 5.97 3.06 8.08
N ASP A 121 5.31 1.92 8.30
CA ASP A 121 4.64 1.61 9.57
C ASP A 121 5.57 1.62 10.77
N ALA A 122 6.84 1.28 10.57
CA ALA A 122 7.84 1.33 11.63
C ALA A 122 8.07 2.75 12.18
N PHE A 123 7.77 3.79 11.40
CA PHE A 123 7.97 5.19 11.78
C PHE A 123 6.65 5.92 12.08
N THR A 124 5.52 5.43 11.56
CA THR A 124 4.20 6.08 11.70
C THR A 124 3.37 5.52 12.86
N HIS A 125 3.78 4.41 13.47
CA HIS A 125 3.08 3.83 14.61
C HIS A 125 3.90 3.95 15.90
N ARG A 126 3.20 4.30 16.99
CA ARG A 126 3.79 4.34 18.34
C ARG A 126 4.41 2.98 18.68
N SER A 127 5.50 3.00 19.44
CA SER A 127 6.20 1.83 19.96
C SER A 127 6.71 0.85 18.90
N ARG A 128 6.81 1.30 17.64
CA ARG A 128 7.58 0.60 16.61
C ARG A 128 9.03 1.07 16.66
N TRP A 129 9.93 0.22 16.17
CA TRP A 129 11.37 0.44 16.27
C TRP A 129 11.81 1.77 15.66
N GLY A 130 11.26 2.18 14.50
CA GLY A 130 11.62 3.42 13.83
C GLY A 130 11.14 4.66 14.58
N ALA A 131 9.91 4.60 15.11
CA ALA A 131 9.35 5.64 15.94
C ALA A 131 10.12 5.82 17.26
N GLN A 132 10.54 4.73 17.90
CA GLN A 132 11.37 4.79 19.11
C GLN A 132 12.76 5.35 18.81
N TRP A 133 13.39 4.88 17.74
CA TRP A 133 14.74 5.30 17.36
C TRP A 133 14.83 6.80 17.05
N LEU A 134 13.81 7.37 16.41
CA LEU A 134 13.74 8.81 16.10
C LEU A 134 13.01 9.65 17.17
N GLY A 135 12.59 9.05 18.28
CA GLY A 135 11.85 9.76 19.33
C GLY A 135 10.47 10.28 18.88
N LEU A 136 9.85 9.66 17.87
CA LEU A 136 8.53 10.00 17.34
C LEU A 136 7.38 9.57 18.27
N ASP A 137 7.68 8.82 19.33
CA ASP A 137 6.75 8.45 20.40
C ASP A 137 6.42 9.62 21.34
N ARG A 138 7.10 10.77 21.23
CA ARG A 138 6.80 11.95 22.03
C ARG A 138 5.37 12.43 21.76
N VAL A 139 4.63 12.66 22.85
CA VAL A 139 3.27 13.20 22.83
C VAL A 139 3.33 14.68 22.43
N VAL A 140 2.54 15.05 21.44
CA VAL A 140 2.38 16.40 20.90
C VAL A 140 1.10 17.06 21.43
N GLY A 141 0.12 16.25 21.83
CA GLY A 141 -1.11 16.72 22.45
C GLY A 141 -2.06 15.57 22.78
N THR A 142 -3.20 15.90 23.36
CA THR A 142 -4.26 14.95 23.70
C THR A 142 -5.57 15.40 23.07
N VAL A 143 -6.29 14.48 22.44
CA VAL A 143 -7.61 14.74 21.85
C VAL A 143 -8.66 13.96 22.63
N PRO A 144 -9.78 14.58 23.08
CA PRO A 144 -10.74 13.94 23.99
C PRO A 144 -11.26 12.56 23.55
N ILE A 145 -11.40 12.35 22.23
CA ILE A 145 -11.97 11.11 21.67
C ILE A 145 -10.89 10.03 21.43
N ARG A 146 -9.63 10.44 21.24
CA ARG A 146 -8.57 9.55 20.70
C ARG A 146 -7.39 9.35 21.66
N GLY A 147 -7.36 10.10 22.76
CA GLY A 147 -6.27 10.10 23.73
C GLY A 147 -5.02 10.81 23.23
N GLU A 148 -3.86 10.31 23.65
CA GLU A 148 -2.55 10.87 23.28
C GLU A 148 -2.28 10.82 21.77
N PHE A 149 -1.68 11.90 21.29
CA PHE A 149 -1.27 12.08 19.91
C PHE A 149 0.25 12.24 19.85
N THR A 150 0.95 11.31 19.22
CA THR A 150 2.41 11.34 19.08
C THR A 150 2.82 11.85 17.70
N TRP A 151 4.09 12.24 17.54
CA TRP A 151 4.63 12.59 16.22
C TRP A 151 4.47 11.46 15.20
N ALA A 152 4.66 10.20 15.60
CA ALA A 152 4.41 9.05 14.74
C ALA A 152 2.97 9.06 14.20
N ARG A 153 1.98 9.33 15.06
CA ARG A 153 0.56 9.40 14.68
C ARG A 153 0.23 10.63 13.82
N VAL A 154 0.94 11.75 14.01
CA VAL A 154 0.86 12.91 13.09
C VAL A 154 1.35 12.50 11.70
N LEU A 155 2.52 11.87 11.60
CA LEU A 155 3.08 11.40 10.34
C LEU A 155 2.17 10.37 9.67
N GLN A 156 1.53 9.49 10.45
CA GLN A 156 0.52 8.56 9.95
C GLN A 156 -0.61 9.28 9.22
N TYR A 157 -1.25 10.27 9.84
CA TYR A 157 -2.40 10.95 9.21
C TYR A 157 -2.01 11.90 8.09
N LEU A 158 -0.84 12.52 8.17
CA LEU A 158 -0.29 13.28 7.05
C LEU A 158 -0.03 12.35 5.87
N GLY A 159 0.62 11.20 6.10
CA GLY A 159 0.86 10.19 5.08
C GLY A 159 -0.42 9.64 4.47
N HIS A 160 -1.44 9.36 5.28
CA HIS A 160 -2.75 8.91 4.79
C HIS A 160 -3.43 9.97 3.92
N THR A 161 -3.43 11.23 4.36
CA THR A 161 -4.05 12.35 3.62
C THR A 161 -3.33 12.61 2.31
N VAL A 162 -2.01 12.82 2.37
CA VAL A 162 -1.18 13.10 1.19
C VAL A 162 -1.20 11.92 0.22
N GLY A 163 -1.07 10.70 0.73
CA GLY A 163 -1.12 9.49 -0.08
C GLY A 163 -2.46 9.33 -0.79
N SER A 164 -3.57 9.59 -0.11
CA SER A 164 -4.90 9.52 -0.73
C SER A 164 -5.10 10.58 -1.83
N VAL A 165 -4.60 11.80 -1.63
CA VAL A 165 -4.72 12.89 -2.61
C VAL A 165 -3.81 12.66 -3.82
N ALA A 166 -2.62 12.08 -3.64
CA ALA A 166 -1.68 11.85 -4.74
C ALA A 166 -2.18 10.88 -5.83
N PHE A 167 -3.26 10.12 -5.56
CA PHE A 167 -3.86 9.16 -6.49
C PHE A 167 -5.26 9.54 -6.99
N VAL A 168 -5.75 10.76 -6.69
CA VAL A 168 -7.02 11.33 -7.19
C VAL A 168 -6.73 12.39 -8.25
#